data_AF-A0A966EPW3-F1
#
_entry.id   AF-A0A966EPW3-F1
#
_cell.length_a   1.000
_cell.length_b   1.000
_cell.length_c   1.000
_cell.angle_alpha   90.00
_cell.angle_beta   90.00
_cell.angle_gamma   90.00
#
_symmetry.space_group_name_H-M   'P 1'
#
loop_
_entity.id
_entity.type
_entity.pdbx_description
1 polymer ?
#
loop_
_entity_poly.entity_id
_entity_poly.type
_entity_poly.pdbx_seq_one_letter_code
_entity_poly.pdbx_strand_id
1 'polypeptide(L)'
;MGWGDFSCFGNRSAKTPHIDKLAQEGVRFEQFYVNSPICSPSRVAISTGQYPQRWKITSYLAHRKQNEHRGMSQWLSPKAPMLARSLQKSGYATGHFGKWHMGGQRDVDDAPEITEYGF
;
A
#
# COMPACT_ATOMS: atom_id res chain seq x y z
N MET A 1 -8.32 0.72 -9.60
CA MET A 1 -8.39 1.96 -10.39
C MET A 1 -7.28 1.90 -11.42
N GLY A 2 -7.64 2.06 -12.68
CA GLY A 2 -6.72 2.18 -13.81
C GLY A 2 -6.38 3.64 -14.12
N TRP A 3 -5.39 3.82 -15.00
CA TRP A 3 -4.92 5.11 -15.47
C TRP A 3 -6.04 5.99 -16.04
N GLY A 4 -6.90 5.41 -16.89
CA GLY A 4 -7.98 6.11 -17.57
C GLY A 4 -9.29 6.19 -16.81
N ASP A 5 -9.31 5.96 -15.48
CA ASP A 5 -10.57 5.97 -14.72
C ASP A 5 -11.08 7.39 -14.40
N PHE A 6 -10.19 8.40 -14.35
CA PHE A 6 -10.55 9.78 -14.00
C PHE A 6 -10.79 10.65 -15.23
N SER A 7 -11.72 11.62 -15.12
CA SER A 7 -12.00 12.58 -16.21
C SER A 7 -10.79 13.45 -16.53
N CYS A 8 -10.00 13.84 -15.51
CA CYS A 8 -8.73 14.52 -15.72
C CYS A 8 -7.65 13.69 -16.45
N PHE A 9 -7.86 12.39 -16.69
CA PHE A 9 -7.04 11.53 -17.56
C PHE A 9 -7.75 11.13 -18.85
N GLY A 10 -8.80 11.86 -19.25
CA GLY A 10 -9.48 11.70 -20.53
C GLY A 10 -10.71 10.79 -20.50
N ASN A 11 -11.12 10.28 -19.33
CA ASN A 11 -12.37 9.52 -19.23
C ASN A 11 -13.58 10.41 -19.52
N ARG A 12 -14.37 10.08 -20.54
CA ARG A 12 -15.57 10.84 -20.93
C ARG A 12 -16.84 10.41 -20.20
N SER A 13 -16.83 9.25 -19.54
CA SER A 13 -17.99 8.67 -18.85
C SER A 13 -17.96 8.94 -17.34
N ALA A 14 -16.77 8.95 -16.73
CA ALA A 14 -16.61 9.23 -15.32
C ALA A 14 -16.78 10.73 -15.03
N LYS A 15 -17.40 11.04 -13.89
CA LYS A 15 -17.45 12.40 -13.34
C LYS A 15 -16.69 12.40 -12.02
N THR A 16 -15.47 12.94 -12.02
CA THR A 16 -14.60 12.96 -10.84
C THR A 16 -14.26 14.39 -10.38
N PRO A 17 -15.25 15.25 -10.10
CA PRO A 17 -15.04 16.70 -9.96
C PRO A 17 -14.06 17.08 -8.85
N HIS A 18 -14.04 16.34 -7.73
CA HIS A 18 -13.10 16.61 -6.64
C HIS A 18 -11.66 16.22 -6.97
N ILE A 19 -11.46 15.15 -7.76
CA ILE A 19 -10.15 14.73 -8.23
C ILE A 19 -9.66 15.65 -9.35
N ASP A 20 -10.56 16.09 -10.23
CA ASP A 20 -10.25 17.05 -11.29
C ASP A 20 -9.81 18.39 -10.69
N LYS A 21 -10.48 18.86 -9.63
CA LYS A 21 -10.07 20.05 -8.88
C LYS A 21 -8.67 19.87 -8.27
N LEU A 22 -8.41 18.73 -7.60
CA LEU A 22 -7.08 18.44 -7.04
C LEU A 22 -5.98 18.43 -8.12
N ALA A 23 -6.30 17.90 -9.31
CA ALA A 23 -5.37 17.87 -10.44
C ALA A 23 -5.10 19.27 -11.03
N GLN A 24 -6.08 20.18 -10.99
CA GLN A 24 -5.93 21.57 -11.46
C GLN A 24 -5.18 22.45 -10.47
N GLU A 25 -5.36 22.23 -9.16
CA GLU A 25 -4.74 23.02 -8.10
C GLU A 25 -3.34 22.51 -7.68
N GLY A 26 -2.95 21.33 -8.17
CA GLY A 26 -1.72 20.64 -7.76
C GLY A 26 -0.87 20.16 -8.94
N VAL A 27 -0.15 19.05 -8.71
CA VAL A 27 0.69 18.40 -9.72
C VAL A 27 0.05 17.08 -10.13
N ARG A 28 -0.10 16.89 -11.44
CA ARG A 28 -0.61 15.65 -12.05
C ARG A 28 0.52 14.96 -12.81
N PHE A 29 0.85 13.73 -12.40
CA PHE A 29 1.89 12.93 -13.05
C PHE A 29 1.30 12.10 -14.19
N GLU A 30 1.87 12.20 -15.39
CA GLU A 30 1.51 11.36 -16.54
C GLU A 30 2.24 10.01 -16.58
N GLN A 31 3.28 9.87 -15.76
CA GLN A 31 4.16 8.71 -15.70
C GLN A 31 4.45 8.34 -14.24
N PHE A 32 3.40 7.90 -13.53
CA PHE A 32 3.51 7.37 -12.17
C PHE A 32 3.32 5.85 -12.16
N TYR A 33 4.21 5.13 -11.50
CA TYR A 33 4.21 3.67 -11.48
C TYR A 33 4.25 3.12 -10.05
N VAL A 34 3.53 2.02 -9.85
CA VAL A 34 3.61 1.20 -8.64
C VAL A 34 4.64 0.10 -8.81
N ASN A 35 5.21 -0.38 -7.70
CA ASN A 35 6.25 -1.39 -7.74
C ASN A 35 5.71 -2.80 -8.09
N SER A 36 4.39 -3.02 -8.03
CA SER A 36 3.76 -4.29 -8.38
C SER A 36 2.34 -4.11 -8.93
N PRO A 37 1.88 -4.98 -9.85
CA PRO A 37 0.48 -4.99 -10.27
C PRO A 37 -0.48 -5.53 -9.19
N ILE A 38 0.03 -5.94 -8.01
CA ILE A 38 -0.75 -6.58 -6.95
C ILE A 38 -0.74 -5.73 -5.66
N CYS A 39 -1.85 -5.79 -4.91
CA CYS A 39 -2.10 -4.95 -3.74
C CYS A 39 -1.05 -5.05 -2.61
N SER A 40 -0.81 -6.23 -2.01
CA SER A 40 0.15 -6.38 -0.89
C SER A 40 1.56 -5.88 -1.21
N PRO A 41 2.23 -6.30 -2.31
CA PRO A 41 3.56 -5.82 -2.65
C PRO A 41 3.60 -4.31 -2.92
N SER A 42 2.59 -3.74 -3.59
CA SER A 42 2.55 -2.29 -3.82
C SER A 42 2.36 -1.49 -2.53
N ARG A 43 1.61 -2.02 -1.57
CA ARG A 43 1.47 -1.40 -0.24
C ARG A 43 2.76 -1.47 0.57
N VAL A 44 3.47 -2.59 0.51
CA VAL A 44 4.80 -2.72 1.12
C VAL A 44 5.76 -1.68 0.51
N ALA A 45 5.74 -1.53 -0.81
CA ALA A 45 6.63 -0.59 -1.49
C ALA A 45 6.40 0.87 -1.06
N ILE A 46 5.15 1.36 -1.08
CA ILE A 46 4.86 2.74 -0.66
C ILE A 46 5.09 2.97 0.84
N SER A 47 4.86 1.94 1.68
CA SER A 47 5.02 2.07 3.13
C SER A 47 6.48 2.06 3.55
N THR A 48 7.33 1.30 2.86
CA THR A 48 8.73 1.08 3.23
C THR A 48 9.74 1.87 2.39
N GLY A 49 9.33 2.37 1.22
CA GLY A 49 10.25 2.95 0.23
C GLY A 49 11.19 1.92 -0.39
N GLN A 50 10.88 0.62 -0.29
CA GLN A 50 11.76 -0.48 -0.74
C GLN A 50 11.03 -1.44 -1.68
N TYR A 51 11.78 -2.11 -2.55
CA TYR A 51 11.26 -3.22 -3.34
C TYR A 51 10.69 -4.32 -2.42
N PRO A 52 9.46 -4.79 -2.64
CA PRO A 52 8.76 -5.69 -1.73
C PRO A 52 9.37 -7.11 -1.70
N GLN A 53 10.18 -7.48 -2.71
CA GLN A 53 11.01 -8.68 -2.73
C GLN A 53 11.95 -8.75 -1.52
N ARG A 54 12.45 -7.60 -1.04
CA ARG A 54 13.28 -7.51 0.18
C ARG A 54 12.57 -8.09 1.42
N TRP A 55 11.24 -8.03 1.42
CA TRP A 55 10.38 -8.50 2.51
C TRP A 55 9.70 -9.84 2.21
N LYS A 56 10.04 -10.48 1.09
CA LYS A 56 9.39 -11.71 0.57
C LYS A 56 7.87 -11.58 0.43
N ILE A 57 7.37 -10.38 0.09
CA ILE A 57 5.95 -10.16 -0.22
C ILE A 57 5.87 -9.87 -1.70
N THR A 58 5.78 -10.93 -2.53
CA THR A 58 5.87 -10.82 -4.00
C THR A 58 4.52 -11.00 -4.72
N SER A 59 3.49 -11.41 -3.99
CA SER A 59 2.10 -11.48 -4.44
C SER A 59 1.16 -11.03 -3.33
N TYR A 60 -0.15 -11.17 -3.51
CA TYR A 60 -1.10 -10.85 -2.45
C TYR A 60 -0.93 -11.81 -1.28
N LEU A 61 -0.90 -11.28 -0.05
CA LEU A 61 -0.93 -12.10 1.15
C LEU A 61 -2.26 -12.86 1.19
N ALA A 62 -2.15 -14.18 1.29
CA ALA A 62 -3.23 -15.15 1.25
C ALA A 62 -3.23 -16.00 2.52
N HIS A 63 -3.74 -17.23 2.43
CA HIS A 63 -3.69 -18.18 3.54
C HIS A 63 -2.27 -18.65 3.83
N ARG A 64 -2.00 -19.08 5.08
CA ARG A 64 -0.64 -19.46 5.54
C ARG A 64 0.03 -20.46 4.61
N LYS A 65 -0.65 -21.57 4.33
CA LYS A 65 -0.19 -22.64 3.44
C LYS A 65 0.12 -22.13 2.03
N GLN A 66 -0.67 -21.19 1.52
CA GLN A 66 -0.49 -20.65 0.18
C GLN A 66 0.69 -19.68 0.12
N ASN A 67 0.89 -18.86 1.16
CA ASN A 67 2.06 -18.00 1.27
C ASN A 67 3.35 -18.84 1.38
N GLU A 68 3.34 -19.89 2.20
CA GLU A 68 4.46 -20.84 2.33
C GLU A 68 4.79 -21.52 1.01
N HIS A 69 3.79 -22.04 0.30
CA HIS A 69 3.98 -22.66 -1.02
C HIS A 69 4.57 -21.68 -2.05
N ARG A 70 4.25 -20.39 -1.93
CA ARG A 70 4.81 -19.32 -2.78
C ARG A 70 6.17 -18.79 -2.29
N GLY A 71 6.70 -19.28 -1.17
CA GLY A 71 7.92 -18.76 -0.55
C GLY A 71 7.78 -17.33 -0.01
N MET A 72 6.56 -16.91 0.31
CA MET A 72 6.25 -15.57 0.80
C MET A 72 6.24 -15.48 2.33
N SER A 73 6.56 -14.30 2.85
CA SER A 73 6.29 -13.96 4.25
C SER A 73 4.78 -13.93 4.52
N GLN A 74 4.39 -14.18 5.77
CA GLN A 74 3.00 -14.11 6.22
C GLN A 74 2.52 -12.66 6.51
N TRP A 75 3.46 -11.79 6.87
CA TRP A 75 3.24 -10.37 7.12
C TRP A 75 4.54 -9.59 6.86
N LEU A 76 4.43 -8.27 6.76
CA LEU A 76 5.59 -7.36 6.72
C LEU A 76 6.25 -7.34 8.11
N SER A 77 7.57 -7.43 8.19
CA SER A 77 8.23 -7.33 9.50
C SER A 77 7.96 -5.96 10.16
N PRO A 78 7.61 -5.88 11.46
CA PRO A 78 7.53 -4.61 12.19
C PRO A 78 8.85 -3.83 12.22
N LYS A 79 9.97 -4.52 11.94
CA LYS A 79 11.29 -3.88 11.82
C LYS A 79 11.49 -3.18 10.48
N ALA A 80 10.65 -3.42 9.46
CA ALA A 80 10.75 -2.76 8.16
C ALA A 80 10.59 -1.24 8.29
N PRO A 81 11.41 -0.41 7.63
CA PRO A 81 11.24 1.04 7.71
C PRO A 81 9.81 1.38 7.31
N MET A 82 9.17 2.27 8.07
CA MET A 82 7.78 2.66 7.83
C MET A 82 7.72 4.16 7.71
N LEU A 83 7.12 4.66 6.62
CA LEU A 83 6.85 6.09 6.44
C LEU A 83 6.11 6.68 7.64
N ALA A 84 5.10 5.96 8.16
CA ALA A 84 4.36 6.37 9.34
C ALA A 84 5.26 6.54 10.58
N ARG A 85 6.11 5.57 10.92
CA ARG A 85 7.08 5.71 12.02
C ARG A 85 8.05 6.87 11.81
N SER A 86 8.50 7.10 10.58
CA SER A 86 9.38 8.24 10.27
C SER A 86 8.66 9.58 10.51
N LEU A 87 7.39 9.70 10.12
CA LEU A 87 6.58 10.90 10.36
C LEU A 87 6.26 11.08 11.85
N GLN A 88 5.91 10.00 12.54
CA GLN A 88 5.63 10.01 13.97
C GLN A 88 6.84 10.48 14.79
N LYS A 89 8.04 9.99 14.46
CA LYS A 89 9.30 10.46 15.08
C LYS A 89 9.57 11.94 14.87
N SER A 90 9.03 12.52 13.81
CA SER A 90 9.11 13.96 13.50
C SER A 90 7.95 14.77 14.11
N GLY A 91 7.14 14.18 14.99
CA GLY A 91 6.06 14.87 15.72
C GLY A 91 4.70 14.88 15.02
N TYR A 92 4.54 14.16 13.90
CA TYR A 92 3.24 14.05 13.23
C TYR A 92 2.34 13.04 13.94
N ALA A 93 1.05 13.38 14.05
CA ALA A 93 0.02 12.37 14.31
C ALA A 93 -0.17 11.51 13.06
N THR A 94 -0.20 10.19 13.24
CA THR A 94 -0.37 9.21 12.17
C THR A 94 -1.67 8.44 12.37
N GLY A 95 -2.26 7.97 11.28
CA GLY A 95 -3.49 7.17 11.33
C GLY A 95 -3.68 6.37 10.05
N HIS A 96 -4.27 5.19 10.17
CA HIS A 96 -4.57 4.31 9.04
C HIS A 96 -6.07 4.05 8.94
N PHE A 97 -6.65 4.33 7.77
CA PHE A 97 -8.07 4.12 7.50
C PHE A 97 -8.24 3.22 6.26
N GLY A 98 -9.04 2.17 6.40
CA GLY A 98 -9.37 1.25 5.31
C GLY A 98 -8.48 0.01 5.24
N LYS A 99 -8.19 -0.46 4.01
CA LYS A 99 -7.54 -1.75 3.77
C LYS A 99 -6.05 -1.73 4.14
N TRP A 100 -5.62 -2.64 5.01
CA TRP A 100 -4.21 -2.84 5.40
C TRP A 100 -3.44 -3.75 4.43
N HIS A 101 -3.70 -5.06 4.46
CA HIS A 101 -3.18 -6.10 3.55
C HIS A 101 -1.65 -6.21 3.46
N MET A 102 -0.94 -5.87 4.55
CA MET A 102 0.49 -6.16 4.78
C MET A 102 0.72 -7.11 5.97
N GLY A 103 -0.34 -7.76 6.44
CA GLY A 103 -0.36 -8.71 7.54
C GLY A 103 -1.79 -8.90 8.04
N GLY A 104 -2.02 -9.95 8.84
CA GLY A 104 -3.31 -10.28 9.42
C GLY A 104 -4.34 -10.78 8.40
N GLN A 105 -5.48 -11.24 8.92
CA GLN A 105 -6.65 -11.78 8.19
C GLN A 105 -6.55 -13.27 7.82
N ARG A 106 -7.70 -13.83 7.42
CA ARG A 106 -7.86 -15.24 7.00
C ARG A 106 -7.55 -16.22 8.14
N ASP A 107 -6.37 -16.83 8.12
CA ASP A 107 -5.84 -17.83 9.06
C ASP A 107 -4.46 -17.41 9.62
N VAL A 108 -4.11 -16.12 9.46
CA VAL A 108 -2.91 -15.50 10.00
C VAL A 108 -3.34 -14.51 11.08
N ASP A 109 -3.66 -15.05 12.25
CA ASP A 109 -4.16 -14.34 13.44
C ASP A 109 -3.04 -13.88 14.39
N ASP A 110 -1.82 -14.34 14.17
CA ASP A 110 -0.60 -14.00 14.90
C ASP A 110 0.21 -12.86 14.26
N ALA A 111 -0.35 -12.19 13.26
CA ALA A 111 0.32 -11.05 12.63
C ALA A 111 0.38 -9.85 13.59
N PRO A 112 1.46 -9.05 13.57
CA PRO A 112 1.54 -7.83 14.37
C PRO A 112 0.41 -6.85 14.07
N GLU A 113 -0.11 -6.21 15.12
CA GLU A 113 -1.13 -5.18 15.03
C GLU A 113 -0.65 -3.97 14.22
N ILE A 114 -1.58 -3.22 13.62
CA ILE A 114 -1.25 -2.05 12.79
C ILE A 114 -0.49 -0.98 13.60
N THR A 115 -0.73 -0.89 14.91
CA THR A 115 -0.05 0.03 15.84
C THR A 115 1.46 -0.22 15.93
N GLU A 116 1.92 -1.45 15.70
CA GLU A 116 3.35 -1.80 15.66
C GLU A 116 4.09 -1.16 14.47
N TYR A 117 3.36 -0.61 13.50
CA TYR A 117 3.91 0.03 12.29
C TYR A 117 3.90 1.56 12.34
N GLY A 118 3.60 2.16 13.50
CA GLY A 118 3.67 3.61 13.73
C GLY A 118 2.39 4.37 13.41
N PHE A 119 1.25 3.71 13.48
CA PHE A 119 -0.07 4.33 13.43
C PHE A 119 -0.71 4.33 14.82
#